data_AF-A0A6A7BH37-F1
#
_entry.id   AF-A0A6A7BH37-F1
#
_cell.length_a   1.000
_cell.length_b   1.000
_cell.length_c   1.000
_cell.angle_alpha   90.00
_cell.angle_beta   90.00
_cell.angle_gamma   90.00
#
_symmetry.space_group_name_H-M   'P 1'
#
loop_
_entity.id
_entity.type
_entity.pdbx_description
1 polymer ?
#
loop_
_entity_poly.entity_id
_entity_poly.type
_entity_poly.pdbx_seq_one_letter_code
_entity_poly.pdbx_strand_id
1 'polypeptide(L)'
;MSFQMTPARSSRITKSRITSASTKLGLRRTTSTPTSISPRKKSIPSLPSSSTVSYDDEQLDDTGVIASLADDLNFRDVPQFMEYIRNRMFSDMPEKAGMNSTRIAEVLNYRRNLSPFVTVAHIYALSPSATKVEREIAELVEAGVLRRVTIPSRGVGAAAVGDGIASVRDWQSLIQSHDQMPGELKAKYMSVMNANPRSSSIAGTAFTSVEISTLVALGFLTSSNAIISSSSFFASPGASSLAAVSTSGSRHAAGSLDAVGGVYATQHIHGGTSLSGSRPSISAHYTFSLPNMGTFIKLLVDARNHVVGILKKTKYGEMPLDVLRERWDGGVTSHTEQAERKKLRGEFAGVLPGRTKKWKQFYGMRFEWILEECLGAGLVELFETGSVGRAVRAT
;
A
#
# COMPACT_ATOMS: atom_id res chain seq x y z
N MET A 1 -9.09 -66.72 -1.70
CA MET A 1 -9.19 -66.38 -3.13
C MET A 1 -8.64 -64.98 -3.31
N SER A 2 -7.53 -64.89 -4.05
CA SER A 2 -6.75 -63.69 -4.30
C SER A 2 -7.35 -62.88 -5.44
N PHE A 3 -7.76 -61.64 -5.17
CA PHE A 3 -8.19 -60.71 -6.22
C PHE A 3 -6.97 -59.96 -6.77
N GLN A 4 -6.49 -60.43 -7.93
CA GLN A 4 -5.58 -59.69 -8.79
C GLN A 4 -6.36 -58.57 -9.48
N MET A 5 -6.00 -57.31 -9.21
CA MET A 5 -6.51 -56.15 -9.92
C MET A 5 -5.50 -55.74 -10.99
N THR A 6 -5.88 -55.94 -12.25
CA THR A 6 -5.15 -55.53 -13.45
C THR A 6 -5.24 -54.01 -13.65
N PRO A 7 -4.14 -53.33 -14.01
CA PRO A 7 -4.16 -51.89 -14.29
C PRO A 7 -4.79 -51.60 -15.66
N ALA A 8 -5.84 -50.78 -15.65
CA ALA A 8 -6.51 -50.30 -16.87
C ALA A 8 -5.72 -49.16 -17.54
N ARG A 9 -5.53 -49.32 -18.85
CA ARG A 9 -4.97 -48.33 -19.79
C ARG A 9 -5.78 -47.03 -19.78
N SER A 10 -5.09 -45.90 -19.70
CA SER A 10 -5.62 -44.57 -20.03
C SER A 10 -4.68 -43.85 -20.99
N SER A 11 -5.27 -43.25 -22.01
CA SER A 11 -4.72 -42.88 -23.30
C SER A 11 -3.94 -41.56 -23.28
N ARG A 12 -2.68 -41.63 -23.73
CA ARG A 12 -1.83 -40.46 -23.99
C ARG A 12 -2.25 -39.79 -25.29
N ILE A 13 -3.04 -38.73 -25.21
CA ILE A 13 -3.39 -37.91 -26.37
C ILE A 13 -2.20 -37.02 -26.74
N THR A 14 -1.52 -37.37 -27.83
CA THR A 14 -0.52 -36.54 -28.50
C THR A 14 -1.22 -35.55 -29.44
N LYS A 15 -1.27 -34.27 -29.06
CA LYS A 15 -1.78 -33.22 -29.96
C LYS A 15 -0.74 -32.94 -31.06
N SER A 16 -1.18 -33.02 -32.31
CA SER A 16 -0.42 -32.69 -33.50
C SER A 16 -0.14 -31.19 -33.59
N ARG A 17 1.10 -30.84 -33.93
CA ARG A 17 1.57 -29.47 -34.09
C ARG A 17 1.03 -28.89 -35.40
N ILE A 18 0.08 -27.97 -35.31
CA ILE A 18 -0.42 -27.20 -36.46
C ILE A 18 0.70 -26.28 -36.95
N THR A 19 1.09 -26.47 -38.21
CA THR A 19 2.04 -25.66 -38.96
C THR A 19 1.37 -24.36 -39.38
N SER A 20 1.88 -23.23 -38.91
CA SER A 20 1.45 -21.88 -39.29
C SER A 20 1.85 -21.53 -40.72
N ALA A 21 0.97 -20.80 -41.41
CA ALA A 21 0.96 -20.47 -42.84
C ALA A 21 2.16 -19.68 -43.42
N SER A 22 3.26 -19.52 -42.69
CA SER A 22 4.47 -18.83 -43.18
C SER A 22 5.35 -19.71 -44.08
N THR A 23 5.06 -21.01 -44.21
CA THR A 23 5.75 -21.95 -45.10
C THR A 23 5.20 -22.00 -46.53
N LYS A 24 4.13 -21.26 -46.85
CA LYS A 24 3.59 -21.13 -48.22
C LYS A 24 4.15 -19.95 -49.02
N LEU A 25 5.05 -19.13 -48.44
CA LEU A 25 5.53 -17.89 -49.05
C LEU A 25 7.03 -17.88 -49.43
N GLY A 26 7.66 -19.05 -49.58
CA GLY A 26 8.80 -19.21 -50.49
C GLY A 26 10.04 -18.30 -50.31
N LEU A 27 10.27 -17.72 -49.14
CA LEU A 27 11.45 -16.86 -48.90
C LEU A 27 12.54 -17.65 -48.16
N ARG A 28 13.58 -18.01 -48.93
CA ARG A 28 14.75 -18.80 -48.55
C ARG A 28 15.50 -18.20 -47.36
N ARG A 29 15.78 -19.02 -46.35
CA ARG A 29 16.77 -18.76 -45.29
C ARG A 29 18.04 -19.53 -45.64
N THR A 30 19.14 -18.84 -45.93
CA THR A 30 20.47 -19.44 -46.00
C THR A 30 21.11 -19.39 -44.61
N THR A 31 21.36 -20.57 -44.06
CA THR A 31 22.21 -20.77 -42.88
C THR A 31 23.62 -21.09 -43.35
N SER A 32 24.62 -20.36 -42.86
CA SER A 32 26.00 -20.86 -42.78
C SER A 32 26.81 -20.13 -41.70
N THR A 33 27.20 -20.89 -40.69
CA THR A 33 28.51 -20.83 -40.01
C THR A 33 29.39 -21.94 -40.63
N PRO A 34 30.75 -22.01 -40.50
CA PRO A 34 31.63 -21.35 -39.52
C PRO A 34 33.03 -20.89 -40.05
N THR A 35 33.87 -20.41 -39.13
CA THR A 35 35.37 -20.37 -39.09
C THR A 35 36.17 -19.16 -39.59
N SER A 36 36.95 -18.63 -38.62
CA SER A 36 38.39 -18.33 -38.67
C SER A 36 38.87 -16.86 -38.76
N ILE A 37 39.79 -16.56 -37.82
CA ILE A 37 40.95 -15.66 -37.89
C ILE A 37 40.73 -14.15 -37.61
N SER A 38 41.34 -13.73 -36.49
CA SER A 38 41.53 -12.35 -36.01
C SER A 38 42.38 -11.51 -36.98
N PRO A 39 42.33 -10.16 -36.93
CA PRO A 39 43.38 -9.51 -36.15
C PRO A 39 42.88 -8.33 -35.29
N ARG A 40 43.26 -8.43 -34.01
CA ARG A 40 43.61 -7.36 -33.05
C ARG A 40 43.76 -5.95 -33.68
N LYS A 41 42.85 -5.03 -33.35
CA LYS A 41 43.09 -3.58 -33.42
C LYS A 41 42.96 -2.95 -32.04
N LYS A 42 43.95 -2.11 -31.75
CA LYS A 42 44.36 -1.55 -30.47
C LYS A 42 43.25 -0.72 -29.82
N SER A 43 43.11 -0.88 -28.51
CA SER A 43 42.38 0.01 -27.62
C SER A 43 43.05 1.38 -27.57
N ILE A 44 42.32 2.42 -27.96
CA ILE A 44 42.67 3.82 -27.70
C ILE A 44 41.96 4.23 -26.41
N PRO A 45 42.62 4.96 -25.48
CA PRO A 45 41.99 5.37 -24.23
C PRO A 45 40.86 6.36 -24.52
N SER A 46 39.66 6.06 -24.02
CA SER A 46 38.55 7.00 -24.01
C SER A 46 38.94 8.23 -23.18
N LEU A 47 38.99 9.40 -23.82
CA LEU A 47 38.94 10.68 -23.11
C LEU A 47 37.69 10.73 -22.23
N PRO A 48 37.73 11.45 -21.09
CA PRO A 48 36.56 11.57 -20.22
C PRO A 48 35.45 12.26 -21.00
N SER A 49 34.35 11.55 -21.21
CA SER A 49 33.11 12.14 -21.68
C SER A 49 32.65 13.17 -20.66
N SER A 50 32.89 14.43 -21.02
CA SER A 50 32.34 15.62 -20.39
C SER A 50 30.83 15.45 -20.16
N SER A 51 30.41 15.79 -18.94
CA SER A 51 29.05 16.19 -18.56
C SER A 51 27.92 15.17 -18.76
N THR A 52 27.94 14.10 -17.96
CA THR A 52 26.67 13.64 -17.36
C THR A 52 26.33 14.68 -16.29
N VAL A 53 25.43 15.62 -16.61
CA VAL A 53 24.93 16.56 -15.61
C VAL A 53 23.99 15.76 -14.68
N SER A 54 24.60 15.12 -13.69
CA SER A 54 23.93 14.61 -12.50
C SER A 54 23.43 15.83 -11.75
N TYR A 55 22.20 16.26 -12.00
CA TYR A 55 21.50 17.25 -11.17
C TYR A 55 21.17 16.70 -9.76
N ASP A 56 21.76 15.57 -9.35
CA ASP A 56 21.47 14.82 -8.12
C ASP A 56 22.56 14.98 -7.03
N ASP A 57 23.58 15.82 -7.24
CA ASP A 57 24.75 15.95 -6.33
C ASP A 57 24.87 17.28 -5.56
N GLU A 58 24.08 18.30 -5.91
CA GLU A 58 24.06 19.59 -5.22
C GLU A 58 22.92 19.66 -4.21
N GLN A 59 23.23 20.21 -3.03
CA GLN A 59 22.25 20.43 -1.97
C GLN A 59 21.33 21.58 -2.39
N LEU A 60 20.03 21.45 -2.19
CA LEU A 60 19.07 22.49 -2.52
C LEU A 60 19.19 23.64 -1.51
N ASP A 61 19.16 24.87 -2.02
CA ASP A 61 19.15 26.06 -1.18
C ASP A 61 17.87 26.10 -0.35
N ASP A 62 18.02 26.03 0.97
CA ASP A 62 16.93 26.14 1.93
C ASP A 62 16.82 27.58 2.42
N THR A 63 15.70 28.23 2.10
CA THR A 63 15.40 29.59 2.58
C THR A 63 15.03 29.63 4.07
N GLY A 64 14.87 28.47 4.71
CA GLY A 64 14.42 28.32 6.09
C GLY A 64 12.91 28.41 6.26
N VAL A 65 12.15 28.58 5.17
CA VAL A 65 10.69 28.65 5.17
C VAL A 65 10.12 27.25 4.95
N ILE A 66 9.47 26.70 5.97
CA ILE A 66 8.68 25.47 5.85
C ILE A 66 7.38 25.82 5.12
N ALA A 67 7.20 25.29 3.92
CA ALA A 67 6.03 25.55 3.11
C ALA A 67 4.84 24.70 3.60
N SER A 68 3.69 25.33 3.84
CA SER A 68 2.46 24.65 4.22
C SER A 68 1.64 24.28 2.98
N LEU A 69 0.96 23.13 3.02
CA LEU A 69 -0.05 22.78 2.02
C LEU A 69 -1.42 23.39 2.34
N ALA A 70 -1.60 23.93 3.55
CA ALA A 70 -2.86 24.49 4.02
C ALA A 70 -3.16 25.90 3.47
N ASP A 71 -2.16 26.60 2.93
CA ASP A 71 -2.28 28.04 2.59
C ASP A 71 -3.34 28.32 1.51
N ASP A 72 -3.63 27.35 0.64
CA ASP A 72 -4.61 27.48 -0.44
C ASP A 72 -6.02 27.01 -0.03
N LEU A 73 -6.19 26.46 1.17
CA LEU A 73 -7.40 25.74 1.59
C LEU A 73 -8.10 26.41 2.77
N ASN A 74 -9.27 26.98 2.51
CA ASN A 74 -10.11 27.63 3.52
C ASN A 74 -11.28 26.75 4.00
N PHE A 75 -10.98 25.50 4.34
CA PHE A 75 -11.99 24.59 4.90
C PHE A 75 -12.34 25.01 6.34
N ARG A 76 -13.63 24.92 6.67
CA ARG A 76 -14.14 25.37 7.98
C ARG A 76 -14.18 24.25 9.01
N ASP A 77 -14.47 23.04 8.56
CA ASP A 77 -14.81 21.90 9.39
C ASP A 77 -14.14 20.60 8.93
N VAL A 78 -13.92 19.67 9.86
CA VAL A 78 -13.29 18.35 9.63
C VAL A 78 -14.03 17.53 8.57
N PRO A 79 -15.37 17.49 8.49
CA PRO A 79 -16.08 16.80 7.42
C PRO A 79 -15.71 17.29 6.01
N GLN A 80 -15.46 18.60 5.81
CA GLN A 80 -15.00 19.13 4.52
C GLN A 80 -13.62 18.59 4.15
N PHE A 81 -12.68 18.54 5.11
CA PHE A 81 -11.38 17.91 4.88
C PHE A 81 -11.54 16.44 4.49
N MET A 82 -12.39 15.69 5.21
CA MET A 82 -12.63 14.28 4.91
C MET A 82 -13.21 14.06 3.51
N GLU A 83 -14.15 14.90 3.09
CA GLU A 83 -14.73 14.84 1.75
C GLU A 83 -13.68 15.16 0.68
N TYR A 84 -12.90 16.22 0.88
CA TYR A 84 -11.82 16.61 -0.02
C TYR A 84 -10.78 15.48 -0.19
N ILE A 85 -10.29 14.92 0.92
CA ILE A 85 -9.28 13.85 0.93
C ILE A 85 -9.80 12.62 0.17
N ARG A 86 -11.06 12.22 0.40
CA ARG A 86 -11.64 11.04 -0.26
C ARG A 86 -11.83 11.24 -1.76
N ASN A 87 -12.32 12.41 -2.18
CA ASN A 87 -12.59 12.71 -3.58
C ASN A 87 -11.30 12.87 -4.41
N ARG A 88 -10.18 13.20 -3.76
CA ARG A 88 -8.88 13.45 -4.41
C ARG A 88 -7.88 12.28 -4.30
N MET A 89 -8.27 11.13 -3.76
CA MET A 89 -7.32 10.02 -3.57
C MET A 89 -6.73 9.48 -4.88
N PHE A 90 -7.55 9.40 -5.93
CA PHE A 90 -7.18 8.77 -7.19
C PHE A 90 -7.26 9.72 -8.39
N SER A 91 -6.37 9.51 -9.36
CA SER A 91 -6.46 10.13 -10.67
C SER A 91 -7.56 9.46 -11.51
N ASP A 92 -8.13 10.24 -12.42
CA ASP A 92 -9.02 9.74 -13.47
C ASP A 92 -8.32 8.68 -14.32
N MET A 93 -9.11 7.78 -14.89
CA MET A 93 -8.60 6.72 -15.74
C MET A 93 -7.93 7.33 -16.99
N PRO A 94 -6.69 6.92 -17.34
CA PRO A 94 -5.97 7.49 -18.45
C PRO A 94 -6.63 7.09 -19.78
N GLU A 95 -6.87 8.06 -20.66
CA GLU A 95 -7.49 7.82 -21.98
C GLU A 95 -6.66 6.84 -22.84
N LYS A 96 -5.33 6.96 -22.78
CA LYS A 96 -4.37 6.05 -23.43
C LYS A 96 -3.75 5.13 -22.39
N ALA A 97 -4.59 4.35 -21.73
CA ALA A 97 -4.20 3.57 -20.57
C ALA A 97 -3.04 2.59 -20.86
N GLY A 98 -2.98 1.99 -22.05
CA GLY A 98 -2.11 0.81 -22.24
C GLY A 98 -2.44 -0.31 -21.25
N MET A 99 -3.62 -0.25 -20.61
CA MET A 99 -4.17 -1.26 -19.68
C MET A 99 -5.20 -2.10 -20.41
N ASN A 100 -5.20 -3.40 -20.13
CA ASN A 100 -6.27 -4.28 -20.57
C ASN A 100 -7.58 -3.96 -19.84
N SER A 101 -8.73 -4.31 -20.42
CA SER A 101 -10.06 -4.15 -19.82
C SER A 101 -10.16 -4.84 -18.45
N THR A 102 -9.53 -6.01 -18.30
CA THR A 102 -9.45 -6.72 -17.01
C THR A 102 -8.77 -5.88 -15.94
N ARG A 103 -7.67 -5.21 -16.29
CA ARG A 103 -6.92 -4.36 -15.36
C ARG A 103 -7.71 -3.10 -15.00
N ILE A 104 -8.46 -2.53 -15.94
CA ILE A 104 -9.35 -1.40 -15.68
C ILE A 104 -10.42 -1.81 -14.66
N ALA A 105 -11.06 -2.98 -14.87
CA ALA A 105 -12.06 -3.50 -13.95
C ALA A 105 -11.47 -3.79 -12.55
N GLU A 106 -10.28 -4.36 -12.47
CA GLU A 106 -9.56 -4.54 -11.20
C GLU A 106 -9.35 -3.22 -10.46
N VAL A 107 -8.90 -2.17 -11.16
CA VAL A 107 -8.66 -0.85 -10.55
C VAL A 107 -9.97 -0.24 -10.04
N LEU A 108 -11.03 -0.28 -10.84
CA LEU A 108 -12.33 0.28 -10.45
C LEU A 108 -12.95 -0.48 -9.27
N ASN A 109 -12.89 -1.82 -9.28
CA ASN A 109 -13.38 -2.65 -8.18
C ASN A 109 -12.55 -2.44 -6.91
N TYR A 110 -11.22 -2.33 -7.04
CA TYR A 110 -10.35 -2.06 -5.91
C TYR A 110 -10.71 -0.71 -5.26
N ARG A 111 -10.81 0.36 -6.06
CA ARG A 111 -11.19 1.70 -5.58
C ARG A 111 -12.57 1.71 -4.91
N ARG A 112 -13.55 1.03 -5.51
CA ARG A 112 -14.92 0.92 -4.96
C ARG A 112 -14.96 0.21 -3.60
N ASN A 113 -14.07 -0.76 -3.39
CA ASN A 113 -14.03 -1.57 -2.18
C ASN A 113 -13.14 -0.98 -1.07
N LEU A 114 -12.55 0.21 -1.27
CA LEU A 114 -11.77 0.86 -0.22
C LEU A 114 -12.66 1.35 0.92
N SER A 115 -12.09 1.27 2.11
CA SER A 115 -12.76 1.72 3.33
C SER A 115 -12.98 3.24 3.30
N PRO A 116 -14.16 3.77 3.67
CA PRO A 116 -14.41 5.20 3.79
C PRO A 116 -13.75 5.76 5.06
N PHE A 117 -12.43 5.67 5.11
CA PHE A 117 -11.57 5.99 6.25
C PHE A 117 -10.57 7.07 5.84
N VAL A 118 -10.34 8.04 6.72
CA VAL A 118 -9.37 9.11 6.52
C VAL A 118 -8.42 9.12 7.70
N THR A 119 -7.12 9.08 7.44
CA THR A 119 -6.09 9.17 8.48
C THR A 119 -6.01 10.60 9.02
N VAL A 120 -5.71 10.73 10.32
CA VAL A 120 -5.54 12.06 10.93
C VAL A 120 -4.36 12.83 10.31
N ALA A 121 -3.32 12.10 9.87
CA ALA A 121 -2.15 12.67 9.18
C ALA A 121 -2.55 13.56 7.98
N HIS A 122 -3.29 13.07 6.98
CA HIS A 122 -3.84 13.92 5.92
C HIS A 122 -4.53 15.20 6.42
N ILE A 123 -5.34 15.12 7.49
CA ILE A 123 -6.07 16.29 8.00
C ILE A 123 -5.10 17.31 8.60
N TYR A 124 -4.08 16.84 9.32
CA TYR A 124 -3.03 17.71 9.84
C TYR A 124 -2.22 18.39 8.73
N ALA A 125 -1.95 17.69 7.62
CA ALA A 125 -1.21 18.26 6.50
C ALA A 125 -1.98 19.39 5.80
N LEU A 126 -3.31 19.30 5.76
CA LEU A 126 -4.18 20.26 5.09
C LEU A 126 -4.69 21.36 6.03
N SER A 127 -4.56 21.17 7.34
CA SER A 127 -5.04 22.12 8.33
C SER A 127 -3.93 23.09 8.75
N PRO A 128 -4.23 24.39 8.90
CA PRO A 128 -3.27 25.36 9.44
C PRO A 128 -2.99 25.13 10.94
N SER A 129 -3.85 24.41 11.66
CA SER A 129 -3.70 24.19 13.11
C SER A 129 -4.16 22.79 13.52
N ALA A 130 -3.20 21.93 13.86
CA ALA A 130 -3.47 20.58 14.35
C ALA A 130 -4.26 20.57 15.68
N THR A 131 -3.99 21.53 16.58
CA THR A 131 -4.69 21.62 17.88
C THR A 131 -6.16 21.99 17.74
N LYS A 132 -6.48 22.88 16.79
CA LYS A 132 -7.87 23.23 16.49
C LYS A 132 -8.63 22.03 15.90
N VAL A 133 -8.00 21.31 14.98
CA VAL A 133 -8.57 20.10 14.37
C VAL A 133 -8.81 19.01 15.42
N GLU A 134 -7.87 18.74 16.32
CA GLU A 134 -8.09 17.72 17.35
C GLU A 134 -9.23 18.07 18.30
N ARG A 135 -9.39 19.36 18.65
CA ARG A 135 -10.54 19.81 19.45
C ARG A 135 -11.85 19.58 18.71
N GLU A 136 -11.91 19.95 17.44
CA GLU A 136 -13.10 19.74 16.61
C GLU A 136 -13.41 18.24 16.42
N ILE A 137 -12.38 17.40 16.18
CA ILE A 137 -12.55 15.95 16.12
C ILE A 137 -13.14 15.43 17.43
N ALA A 138 -12.63 15.88 18.59
CA ALA A 138 -13.14 15.45 19.89
C ALA A 138 -14.62 15.85 20.11
N GLU A 139 -14.99 17.07 19.70
CA GLU A 139 -16.38 17.56 19.75
C GLU A 139 -17.30 16.76 18.83
N LEU A 140 -16.88 16.50 17.59
CA LEU A 140 -17.67 15.73 16.62
C LEU A 140 -17.76 14.24 16.99
N VAL A 141 -16.74 13.69 17.63
CA VAL A 141 -16.78 12.33 18.21
C VAL A 141 -17.72 12.30 19.41
N GLU A 142 -17.72 13.31 20.28
CA GLU A 142 -18.69 13.40 21.38
C GLU A 142 -20.13 13.51 20.87
N ALA A 143 -20.35 14.30 19.82
CA ALA A 143 -21.64 14.46 19.18
C ALA A 143 -22.10 13.21 18.39
N GLY A 144 -21.25 12.18 18.24
CA GLY A 144 -21.57 10.97 17.50
C GLY A 144 -21.65 11.17 15.98
N VAL A 145 -21.09 12.26 15.45
CA VAL A 145 -21.00 12.55 14.00
C VAL A 145 -19.83 11.80 13.38
N LEU A 146 -18.70 11.79 14.08
CA LEU A 146 -17.48 11.11 13.69
C LEU A 146 -17.14 9.99 14.67
N ARG A 147 -16.36 9.02 14.19
CA ARG A 147 -15.77 8.00 15.06
C ARG A 147 -14.29 7.87 14.76
N ARG A 148 -13.48 7.94 15.82
CA ARG A 148 -12.04 7.63 15.74
C ARG A 148 -11.86 6.12 15.68
N VAL A 149 -11.08 5.66 14.72
CA VAL A 149 -10.74 4.25 14.53
C VAL A 149 -9.24 4.12 14.65
N THR A 150 -8.81 3.32 15.63
CA THR A 150 -7.39 3.08 15.89
C THR A 150 -7.12 1.60 15.74
N ILE A 151 -6.33 1.22 14.75
CA ILE A 151 -5.86 -0.16 14.56
C ILE A 151 -4.47 -0.30 15.21
N PRO A 152 -4.35 -0.99 16.35
CA PRO A 152 -3.08 -1.14 17.04
C PRO A 152 -2.08 -1.96 16.22
N SER A 153 -0.79 -1.81 16.54
CA SER A 153 0.32 -2.62 16.00
C SER A 153 0.59 -2.47 14.49
N ARG A 154 0.21 -1.33 13.90
CA ARG A 154 0.47 -1.01 12.49
C ARG A 154 1.56 0.06 12.33
N GLY A 155 2.65 -0.08 13.08
CA GLY A 155 3.82 0.82 13.07
C GLY A 155 4.09 1.47 14.44
N VAL A 156 5.23 2.17 14.54
CA VAL A 156 5.69 2.88 15.75
C VAL A 156 6.03 4.32 15.35
N GLY A 157 5.63 5.31 16.14
CA GLY A 157 5.94 6.73 15.88
C GLY A 157 5.34 7.27 14.58
N ALA A 158 6.10 8.09 13.84
CA ALA A 158 5.70 8.66 12.54
C ALA A 158 5.33 7.61 11.46
N ALA A 159 5.79 6.37 11.63
CA ALA A 159 5.45 5.25 10.76
C ALA A 159 4.18 4.50 11.17
N ALA A 160 3.50 4.90 12.25
CA ALA A 160 2.24 4.32 12.67
C ALA A 160 1.14 4.68 11.66
N VAL A 161 0.58 3.65 11.01
CA VAL A 161 -0.52 3.77 10.05
C VAL A 161 -1.71 3.01 10.59
N GLY A 162 -2.66 3.71 11.19
CA GLY A 162 -3.82 3.04 11.78
C GLY A 162 -4.71 3.92 12.62
N ASP A 163 -4.36 5.19 12.80
CA ASP A 163 -5.20 6.17 13.48
C ASP A 163 -5.87 7.08 12.44
N GLY A 164 -7.18 7.18 12.55
CA GLY A 164 -7.99 7.97 11.63
C GLY A 164 -9.42 8.05 12.07
N ILE A 165 -10.24 8.63 11.21
CA ILE A 165 -11.63 8.95 11.47
C ILE A 165 -12.52 8.44 10.34
N ALA A 166 -13.74 8.09 10.72
CA ALA A 166 -14.80 7.70 9.81
C ALA A 166 -16.08 8.48 10.15
N SER A 167 -16.83 8.85 9.12
CA SER A 167 -18.17 9.43 9.27
C SER A 167 -19.12 8.36 9.77
N VAL A 168 -19.84 8.62 10.88
CA VAL A 168 -20.81 7.67 11.43
C VAL A 168 -21.94 7.43 10.43
N ARG A 169 -22.35 8.46 9.67
CA ARG A 169 -23.34 8.33 8.60
C ARG A 169 -22.89 7.35 7.52
N ASP A 170 -21.66 7.50 7.03
CA ASP A 170 -21.14 6.63 5.97
C ASP A 170 -20.94 5.21 6.47
N TRP A 171 -20.52 5.06 7.74
CA TRP A 171 -20.41 3.76 8.40
C TRP A 171 -21.78 3.06 8.51
N GLN A 172 -22.81 3.77 8.99
CA GLN A 172 -24.17 3.26 9.06
C GLN A 172 -24.71 2.88 7.69
N SER A 173 -24.49 3.71 6.67
CA SER A 173 -24.87 3.40 5.28
C SER A 173 -24.17 2.12 4.79
N LEU A 174 -22.90 1.93 5.13
CA LEU A 174 -22.12 0.76 4.76
C LEU A 174 -22.64 -0.51 5.45
N ILE A 175 -23.04 -0.43 6.73
CA ILE A 175 -23.69 -1.54 7.43
C ILE A 175 -25.04 -1.90 6.78
N GLN A 176 -25.83 -0.89 6.44
CA GLN A 176 -27.14 -1.08 5.81
C GLN A 176 -27.00 -1.78 4.45
N SER A 177 -25.99 -1.42 3.65
CA SER A 177 -25.74 -2.01 2.33
C SER A 177 -25.16 -3.42 2.35
N HIS A 178 -24.78 -3.97 3.51
CA HIS A 178 -24.26 -5.34 3.61
C HIS A 178 -25.38 -6.37 3.71
N ASP A 179 -25.68 -7.07 2.62
CA ASP A 179 -26.77 -8.06 2.57
C ASP A 179 -26.52 -9.30 3.44
N GLN A 180 -25.26 -9.62 3.72
CA GLN A 180 -24.86 -10.81 4.50
C GLN A 180 -25.11 -10.68 6.01
N MET A 181 -25.52 -9.50 6.49
CA MET A 181 -25.75 -9.25 7.92
C MET A 181 -27.25 -9.27 8.26
N PRO A 182 -27.71 -10.05 9.27
CA PRO A 182 -29.10 -10.04 9.72
C PRO A 182 -29.57 -8.64 10.13
N GLY A 183 -30.83 -8.30 9.83
CA GLY A 183 -31.39 -6.97 10.14
C GLY A 183 -31.34 -6.63 11.63
N GLU A 184 -31.59 -7.61 12.51
CA GLU A 184 -31.49 -7.44 13.96
C GLU A 184 -30.05 -7.14 14.40
N LEU A 185 -29.06 -7.81 13.81
CA LEU A 185 -27.64 -7.58 14.10
C LEU A 185 -27.20 -6.19 13.61
N LYS A 186 -27.68 -5.74 12.45
CA LYS A 186 -27.45 -4.37 11.95
C LYS A 186 -27.97 -3.33 12.96
N ALA A 187 -29.22 -3.47 13.39
CA ALA A 187 -29.84 -2.56 14.35
C ALA A 187 -29.12 -2.56 15.70
N LYS A 188 -28.78 -3.75 16.22
CA LYS A 188 -28.02 -3.92 17.46
C LYS A 188 -26.64 -3.27 17.38
N TYR A 189 -25.90 -3.50 16.30
CA TYR A 189 -24.58 -2.90 16.10
C TYR A 189 -24.64 -1.37 16.05
N MET A 190 -25.61 -0.82 15.29
CA MET A 190 -25.79 0.63 15.21
C MET A 190 -26.18 1.23 16.57
N SER A 191 -27.06 0.58 17.32
CA SER A 191 -27.45 1.02 18.68
C SER A 191 -26.24 1.06 19.62
N VAL A 192 -25.44 -0.01 19.64
CA VAL A 192 -24.22 -0.10 20.46
C VAL A 192 -23.18 0.95 20.06
N MET A 193 -23.03 1.21 18.77
CA MET A 193 -22.15 2.27 18.24
C MET A 193 -22.60 3.66 18.70
N ASN A 194 -23.89 3.98 18.57
CA ASN A 194 -24.44 5.29 18.92
C ASN A 194 -24.45 5.53 20.44
N ALA A 195 -24.62 4.47 21.25
CA ALA A 195 -24.58 4.56 22.70
C ALA A 195 -23.15 4.82 23.24
N ASN A 196 -22.11 4.48 22.48
CA ASN A 196 -20.71 4.56 22.91
C ASN A 196 -19.85 5.31 21.87
N PRO A 197 -20.12 6.60 21.59
CA PRO A 197 -19.51 7.31 20.48
C PRO A 197 -17.99 7.53 20.67
N ARG A 198 -17.54 7.73 21.92
CA ARG A 198 -16.13 7.90 22.29
C ARG A 198 -15.34 6.60 22.35
N SER A 199 -16.00 5.45 22.51
CA SER A 199 -15.29 4.20 22.69
C SER A 199 -14.83 3.63 21.34
N SER A 200 -13.52 3.39 21.22
CA SER A 200 -12.92 2.67 20.10
C SER A 200 -13.07 1.15 20.23
N SER A 201 -13.35 0.66 21.45
CA SER A 201 -13.50 -0.76 21.74
C SER A 201 -14.80 -1.11 22.45
N ILE A 202 -15.11 -2.40 22.48
CA ILE A 202 -16.32 -2.99 23.00
C ILE A 202 -15.98 -4.29 23.71
N ALA A 203 -16.60 -4.52 24.87
CA ALA A 203 -16.51 -5.78 25.58
C ALA A 203 -17.18 -6.92 24.77
N GLY A 204 -16.58 -8.11 24.78
CA GLY A 204 -17.12 -9.31 24.15
C GLY A 204 -18.47 -9.77 24.69
N THR A 205 -18.96 -9.19 25.80
CA THR A 205 -20.29 -9.44 26.37
C THR A 205 -21.43 -8.72 25.65
N ALA A 206 -21.13 -7.69 24.85
CA ALA A 206 -22.16 -6.88 24.19
C ALA A 206 -22.83 -7.58 23.00
N PHE A 207 -22.19 -8.62 22.46
CA PHE A 207 -22.69 -9.44 21.36
C PHE A 207 -22.57 -10.92 21.72
N THR A 208 -23.39 -11.76 21.09
CA THR A 208 -23.23 -13.22 21.23
C THR A 208 -21.98 -13.68 20.46
N SER A 209 -21.43 -14.85 20.81
CA SER A 209 -20.26 -15.39 20.11
C SER A 209 -20.48 -15.54 18.59
N VAL A 210 -21.70 -15.85 18.16
CA VAL A 210 -22.04 -15.99 16.73
C VAL A 210 -22.06 -14.62 16.05
N GLU A 211 -22.68 -13.63 16.70
CA GLU A 211 -22.69 -12.23 16.22
C GLU A 211 -21.28 -11.64 16.13
N ILE A 212 -20.41 -11.93 17.10
CA ILE A 212 -19.01 -11.49 17.07
C ILE A 212 -18.29 -12.14 15.88
N SER A 213 -18.45 -13.45 15.68
CA SER A 213 -17.79 -14.13 14.57
C SER A 213 -18.24 -13.58 13.21
N THR A 214 -19.52 -13.23 13.05
CA THR A 214 -20.01 -12.64 11.79
C THR A 214 -19.51 -11.22 11.61
N LEU A 215 -19.51 -10.39 12.67
CA LEU A 215 -18.98 -9.03 12.63
C LEU A 215 -17.48 -9.00 12.33
N VAL A 216 -16.70 -9.93 12.90
CA VAL A 216 -15.26 -10.07 12.62
C VAL A 216 -15.03 -10.56 11.20
N ALA A 217 -15.78 -11.56 10.72
CA ALA A 217 -15.66 -12.07 9.35
C ALA A 217 -15.97 -11.00 8.30
N LEU A 218 -16.95 -10.13 8.58
CA LEU A 218 -17.31 -9.00 7.72
C LEU A 218 -16.38 -7.79 7.88
N GLY A 219 -15.48 -7.80 8.87
CA GLY A 219 -14.50 -6.74 9.10
C GLY A 219 -15.03 -5.53 9.87
N PHE A 220 -16.19 -5.63 10.53
CA PHE A 220 -16.78 -4.57 11.37
C PHE A 220 -16.25 -4.56 12.82
N LEU A 221 -15.61 -5.65 13.22
CA LEU A 221 -14.88 -5.79 14.48
C LEU A 221 -13.52 -6.45 14.23
N THR A 222 -12.54 -6.09 15.05
CA THR A 222 -11.26 -6.78 15.14
C THR A 222 -10.99 -7.21 16.57
N SER A 223 -10.45 -8.41 16.76
CA SER A 223 -10.04 -8.87 18.09
C SER A 223 -8.90 -7.99 18.60
N SER A 224 -9.11 -7.34 19.74
CA SER A 224 -8.05 -6.61 20.41
C SER A 224 -7.34 -7.62 21.29
N ASN A 225 -6.29 -8.27 20.76
CA ASN A 225 -5.36 -8.92 21.67
C ASN A 225 -4.72 -7.77 22.46
N ALA A 226 -5.14 -7.65 23.73
CA ALA A 226 -4.64 -6.66 24.64
C ALA A 226 -3.11 -6.66 24.56
N ILE A 227 -2.54 -5.57 24.06
CA ILE A 227 -1.17 -5.21 24.41
C ILE A 227 -1.25 -4.97 25.92
N ILE A 228 -0.73 -5.92 26.69
CA ILE A 228 -0.42 -5.71 28.09
C ILE A 228 0.45 -4.45 28.09
N SER A 229 -0.09 -3.40 28.70
CA SER A 229 0.64 -2.18 29.04
C SER A 229 2.02 -2.56 29.57
N SER A 230 3.07 -2.09 28.89
CA SER A 230 4.46 -2.46 29.10
C SER A 230 4.93 -2.10 30.51
N SER A 231 4.68 -3.00 31.45
CA SER A 231 5.33 -3.07 32.76
C SER A 231 5.91 -4.48 33.03
N SER A 232 5.85 -5.40 32.07
CA SER A 232 6.34 -6.78 32.22
C SER A 232 7.46 -7.19 31.25
N PHE A 233 8.16 -6.23 30.61
CA PHE A 233 9.30 -6.52 29.73
C PHE A 233 10.61 -6.89 30.47
N PHE A 234 10.61 -6.97 31.80
CA PHE A 234 11.82 -7.22 32.60
C PHE A 234 11.99 -8.65 33.13
N ALA A 235 11.27 -9.64 32.62
CA ALA A 235 11.42 -11.01 33.08
C ALA A 235 11.61 -12.02 31.94
N SER A 236 12.71 -11.92 31.18
CA SER A 236 13.51 -13.08 30.75
C SER A 236 14.70 -12.63 29.87
N PRO A 237 15.96 -12.86 30.28
CA PRO A 237 17.11 -12.65 29.42
C PRO A 237 17.22 -13.82 28.43
N GLY A 238 16.98 -13.56 27.13
CA GLY A 238 17.27 -14.57 26.09
C GLY A 238 16.62 -14.42 24.71
N ALA A 239 15.72 -13.47 24.47
CA ALA A 239 15.01 -13.37 23.19
C ALA A 239 15.75 -12.54 22.13
N SER A 240 16.87 -13.04 21.63
CA SER A 240 17.44 -12.61 20.34
C SER A 240 16.61 -13.22 19.20
N SER A 241 15.63 -12.48 18.65
CA SER A 241 14.76 -13.01 17.60
C SER A 241 14.66 -12.08 16.39
N LEU A 242 15.57 -12.29 15.43
CA LEU A 242 15.34 -12.03 13.99
C LEU A 242 16.14 -12.98 13.06
N ALA A 243 17.13 -13.74 13.55
CA ALA A 243 17.96 -14.61 12.69
C ALA A 243 17.43 -16.06 12.53
N ALA A 244 16.51 -16.53 13.38
CA ALA A 244 16.18 -17.96 13.47
C ALA A 244 15.20 -18.48 12.39
N VAL A 245 14.45 -17.62 11.71
CA VAL A 245 13.44 -18.06 10.73
C VAL A 245 14.05 -18.36 9.36
N SER A 246 15.13 -17.68 8.99
CA SER A 246 15.77 -17.86 7.67
C SER A 246 16.59 -19.16 7.54
N THR A 247 16.92 -19.83 8.66
CA THR A 247 17.79 -21.02 8.67
C THR A 247 17.07 -22.36 8.87
N SER A 248 15.78 -22.36 9.23
CA SER A 248 15.05 -23.62 9.45
C SER A 248 14.67 -24.35 8.17
N GLY A 249 14.48 -23.61 7.07
CA GLY A 249 14.15 -24.17 5.76
C GLY A 249 15.32 -24.86 5.03
N SER A 250 16.56 -24.64 5.45
CA SER A 250 17.74 -25.18 4.76
C SER A 250 18.29 -26.48 5.37
N ARG A 251 17.78 -26.92 6.52
CA ARG A 251 18.34 -28.06 7.28
C ARG A 251 17.44 -29.31 7.33
N HIS A 252 16.17 -29.20 6.99
CA HIS A 252 15.21 -30.30 7.10
C HIS A 252 14.74 -30.77 5.73
N ALA A 253 14.63 -32.09 5.54
CA ALA A 253 14.20 -32.67 4.28
C ALA A 253 12.80 -32.17 3.90
N ALA A 254 12.63 -31.80 2.62
CA ALA A 254 11.38 -31.30 2.07
C ALA A 254 10.25 -32.33 2.29
N GLY A 255 9.20 -31.92 3.02
CA GLY A 255 8.04 -32.76 3.34
C GLY A 255 7.92 -33.19 4.81
N SER A 256 8.84 -32.81 5.70
CA SER A 256 8.70 -33.04 7.15
C SER A 256 7.99 -31.86 7.85
N LEU A 257 7.26 -32.16 8.95
CA LEU A 257 6.56 -31.15 9.78
C LEU A 257 7.50 -30.07 10.34
N ASP A 258 8.77 -30.40 10.59
CA ASP A 258 9.79 -29.46 11.05
C ASP A 258 10.34 -28.55 9.93
N ALA A 259 10.22 -28.95 8.65
CA ALA A 259 10.59 -28.10 7.52
C ALA A 259 9.64 -26.91 7.33
N VAL A 260 8.45 -26.93 7.97
CA VAL A 260 7.46 -25.84 8.00
C VAL A 260 7.45 -25.11 9.36
N GLY A 261 8.43 -25.39 10.23
CA GLY A 261 8.63 -24.70 11.52
C GLY A 261 8.08 -25.44 12.75
N GLY A 262 7.62 -26.69 12.60
CA GLY A 262 7.16 -27.53 13.71
C GLY A 262 5.90 -27.02 14.42
N VAL A 263 5.54 -27.66 15.54
CA VAL A 263 4.36 -27.35 16.38
C VAL A 263 4.39 -25.92 16.95
N TYR A 264 5.57 -25.28 16.94
CA TYR A 264 5.79 -23.91 17.41
C TYR A 264 5.92 -22.87 16.29
N ALA A 265 5.78 -23.26 15.01
CA ALA A 265 5.81 -22.36 13.85
C ALA A 265 4.79 -21.21 13.97
N THR A 266 3.66 -21.48 14.61
CA THR A 266 2.53 -20.54 14.74
C THR A 266 2.74 -19.48 15.81
N GLN A 267 3.74 -19.62 16.69
CA GLN A 267 4.01 -18.66 17.76
C GLN A 267 4.91 -17.49 17.31
N HIS A 268 5.60 -17.62 16.17
CA HIS A 268 6.54 -16.61 15.69
C HIS A 268 6.10 -15.86 14.43
N ILE A 269 4.94 -16.17 13.85
CA ILE A 269 4.38 -15.40 12.71
C ILE A 269 3.62 -14.18 13.26
N HIS A 270 4.36 -13.12 13.59
CA HIS A 270 3.77 -11.81 13.86
C HIS A 270 3.32 -11.20 12.52
N GLY A 271 2.03 -11.39 12.19
CA GLY A 271 1.40 -10.75 11.03
C GLY A 271 0.45 -11.62 10.20
N GLY A 272 0.34 -12.92 10.52
CA GLY A 272 -0.62 -13.83 9.88
C GLY A 272 -1.74 -14.20 10.85
N THR A 273 -2.98 -13.94 10.46
CA THR A 273 -4.17 -14.49 11.11
C THR A 273 -4.00 -15.99 11.32
N SER A 274 -4.09 -16.48 12.56
CA SER A 274 -4.23 -17.91 12.81
C SER A 274 -5.51 -18.39 12.13
N LEU A 275 -5.38 -19.24 11.11
CA LEU A 275 -6.48 -19.98 10.49
C LEU A 275 -6.99 -21.14 11.37
N SER A 276 -6.78 -21.06 12.69
CA SER A 276 -7.35 -21.99 13.65
C SER A 276 -8.27 -21.20 14.57
N GLY A 277 -9.54 -21.58 14.58
CA GLY A 277 -10.65 -20.88 15.22
C GLY A 277 -10.45 -20.68 16.71
N SER A 278 -9.80 -19.59 17.08
CA SER A 278 -9.94 -18.98 18.40
C SER A 278 -11.43 -18.67 18.58
N ARG A 279 -12.13 -19.50 19.35
CA ARG A 279 -13.50 -19.19 19.79
C ARG A 279 -13.52 -17.76 20.33
N PRO A 280 -14.49 -16.93 19.92
CA PRO A 280 -14.68 -15.60 20.49
C PRO A 280 -14.71 -15.72 22.02
N SER A 281 -13.73 -15.12 22.69
CA SER A 281 -13.68 -15.13 24.14
C SER A 281 -14.56 -13.99 24.65
N ILE A 282 -15.52 -14.32 25.51
CA ILE A 282 -16.41 -13.33 26.13
C ILE A 282 -15.62 -12.34 27.01
N SER A 283 -14.42 -12.73 27.47
CA SER A 283 -13.49 -11.88 28.20
C SER A 283 -12.60 -11.00 27.31
N ALA A 284 -12.66 -11.14 25.99
CA ALA A 284 -11.87 -10.34 25.07
C ALA A 284 -12.52 -8.99 24.76
N HIS A 285 -11.68 -7.99 24.52
CA HIS A 285 -12.10 -6.71 23.95
C HIS A 285 -12.01 -6.76 22.43
N TYR A 286 -12.98 -6.15 21.77
CA TYR A 286 -13.03 -6.02 20.32
C TYR A 286 -12.96 -4.54 19.96
N THR A 287 -12.27 -4.20 18.87
CA THR A 287 -12.14 -2.82 18.38
C THR A 287 -13.04 -2.65 17.16
N PHE A 288 -13.73 -1.51 17.10
CA PHE A 288 -14.54 -1.16 15.93
C PHE A 288 -13.64 -0.96 14.71
N SER A 289 -14.00 -1.57 13.59
CA SER A 289 -13.26 -1.44 12.34
C SER A 289 -14.22 -1.33 11.17
N LEU A 290 -13.72 -0.82 10.05
CA LEU A 290 -14.44 -0.84 8.78
C LEU A 290 -13.93 -2.00 7.91
N PRO A 291 -14.78 -2.54 7.02
CA PRO A 291 -14.35 -3.53 6.03
C PRO A 291 -13.19 -2.99 5.18
N ASN A 292 -12.31 -3.89 4.75
CA ASN A 292 -11.16 -3.60 3.88
C ASN A 292 -10.14 -2.57 4.42
N MET A 293 -10.18 -2.21 5.70
CA MET A 293 -9.18 -1.31 6.30
C MET A 293 -7.74 -1.82 6.15
N GLY A 294 -7.51 -3.14 6.27
CA GLY A 294 -6.17 -3.72 6.08
C GLY A 294 -5.61 -3.47 4.68
N THR A 295 -6.48 -3.51 3.67
CA THR A 295 -6.11 -3.22 2.28
C THR A 295 -5.75 -1.76 2.08
N PHE A 296 -6.54 -0.85 2.67
CA PHE A 296 -6.27 0.59 2.66
C PHE A 296 -4.94 0.91 3.36
N ILE A 297 -4.73 0.40 4.58
CA ILE A 297 -3.50 0.62 5.35
C ILE A 297 -2.29 0.09 4.60
N LYS A 298 -2.39 -1.09 3.99
CA LYS A 298 -1.30 -1.65 3.19
C LYS A 298 -0.94 -0.75 2.00
N LEU A 299 -1.94 -0.31 1.24
CA LEU A 299 -1.74 0.61 0.11
C LEU A 299 -1.01 1.88 0.56
N LEU A 300 -1.43 2.43 1.69
CA LEU A 300 -0.89 3.64 2.27
C LEU A 300 0.57 3.47 2.73
N VAL A 301 0.87 2.38 3.44
CA VAL A 301 2.24 2.03 3.87
C VAL A 301 3.14 1.85 2.66
N ASP A 302 2.70 1.09 1.65
CA ASP A 302 3.48 0.84 0.43
C ASP A 302 3.73 2.13 -0.35
N ALA A 303 2.75 3.04 -0.38
CA ALA A 303 2.84 4.35 -1.03
C ALA A 303 3.81 5.30 -0.29
N ARG A 304 3.68 5.42 1.04
CA ARG A 304 4.59 6.22 1.90
C ARG A 304 6.03 5.73 1.74
N ASN A 305 6.25 4.43 1.83
CA ASN A 305 7.56 3.81 1.63
C ASN A 305 8.12 4.06 0.23
N HIS A 306 7.27 4.16 -0.79
CA HIS A 306 7.72 4.47 -2.12
C HIS A 306 8.21 5.91 -2.26
N VAL A 307 7.48 6.90 -1.73
CA VAL A 307 7.88 8.31 -1.76
C VAL A 307 9.20 8.50 -1.01
N VAL A 308 9.27 8.03 0.24
CA VAL A 308 10.49 8.10 1.05
C VAL A 308 11.63 7.33 0.39
N GLY A 309 11.33 6.19 -0.25
CA GLY A 309 12.32 5.40 -1.00
C GLY A 309 12.80 6.05 -2.30
N ILE A 310 12.09 7.04 -2.85
CA ILE A 310 12.61 7.87 -3.94
C ILE A 310 13.59 8.91 -3.37
N LEU A 311 13.22 9.58 -2.29
CA LEU A 311 14.06 10.60 -1.64
C LEU A 311 15.36 10.01 -1.09
N LYS A 312 15.32 8.85 -0.42
CA LYS A 312 16.52 8.16 0.10
C LYS A 312 17.54 7.73 -0.96
N LYS A 313 17.21 7.82 -2.25
CA LYS A 313 18.15 7.55 -3.34
C LYS A 313 18.98 8.77 -3.71
N THR A 314 18.53 9.98 -3.36
CA THR A 314 19.31 11.20 -3.55
C THR A 314 20.29 11.35 -2.40
N LYS A 315 21.43 12.01 -2.65
CA LYS A 315 22.52 12.12 -1.68
C LYS A 315 22.12 12.80 -0.37
N TYR A 316 21.28 13.83 -0.46
CA TYR A 316 20.81 14.62 0.67
C TYR A 316 19.39 14.28 1.12
N GLY A 317 18.74 13.28 0.52
CA GLY A 317 17.36 12.93 0.87
C GLY A 317 16.33 13.98 0.47
N GLU A 318 16.69 14.92 -0.41
CA GLU A 318 15.85 16.01 -0.88
C GLU A 318 15.73 16.03 -2.41
N MET A 319 14.68 16.64 -2.91
CA MET A 319 14.42 16.78 -4.35
C MET A 319 13.35 17.86 -4.62
N PRO A 320 13.41 18.60 -5.76
CA PRO A 320 12.33 19.50 -6.14
C PRO A 320 11.00 18.76 -6.32
N LEU A 321 9.88 19.42 -6.00
CA LEU A 321 8.55 18.80 -5.97
C LEU A 321 8.13 18.25 -7.34
N ASP A 322 8.43 18.98 -8.42
CA ASP A 322 8.11 18.55 -9.79
C ASP A 322 8.88 17.28 -10.19
N VAL A 323 10.15 17.18 -9.81
CA VAL A 323 10.96 15.99 -10.07
C VAL A 323 10.46 14.80 -9.25
N LEU A 324 10.05 15.02 -8.00
CA LEU A 324 9.43 13.98 -7.17
C LEU A 324 8.12 13.46 -7.79
N ARG A 325 7.28 14.37 -8.27
CA ARG A 325 6.02 14.07 -8.98
C ARG A 325 6.29 13.23 -10.23
N GLU A 326 7.27 13.61 -11.06
CA GLU A 326 7.66 12.85 -12.24
C GLU A 326 8.14 11.44 -11.89
N ARG A 327 8.97 11.29 -10.85
CA ARG A 327 9.44 9.98 -10.37
C ARG A 327 8.30 9.12 -9.79
N TRP A 328 7.31 9.73 -9.14
CA TRP A 328 6.10 9.04 -8.66
C TRP A 328 5.22 8.52 -9.80
N ASP A 329 4.96 9.37 -10.80
CA ASP A 329 4.14 8.99 -11.95
C ASP A 329 4.81 7.91 -12.82
N GLY A 330 6.13 7.74 -12.70
CA GLY A 330 6.88 6.61 -13.27
C GLY A 330 6.91 6.59 -14.80
N GLY A 331 6.57 7.72 -15.44
CA GLY A 331 6.65 7.94 -16.88
C GLY A 331 8.06 8.30 -17.37
N VAL A 332 9.00 8.45 -16.44
CA VAL A 332 10.39 8.85 -16.71
C VAL A 332 11.17 7.65 -17.24
N THR A 333 11.67 7.73 -18.47
CA THR A 333 12.73 6.84 -18.93
C THR A 333 14.05 7.28 -18.29
N SER A 334 14.95 6.33 -18.01
CA SER A 334 16.36 6.70 -17.77
C SER A 334 16.78 7.69 -18.85
N HIS A 335 17.43 8.81 -18.48
CA HIS A 335 17.96 9.85 -19.38
C HIS A 335 18.90 9.25 -20.42
N THR A 336 18.31 8.55 -21.38
CA THR A 336 18.97 7.81 -22.43
C THR A 336 18.83 8.72 -23.62
N GLU A 337 19.91 9.01 -24.33
CA GLU A 337 19.88 9.90 -25.49
C GLU A 337 18.79 9.50 -26.52
N GLN A 338 18.42 8.22 -26.57
CA GLN A 338 17.33 7.71 -27.39
C GLN A 338 15.94 8.20 -26.96
N ALA A 339 15.70 8.35 -25.66
CA ALA A 339 14.44 8.88 -25.13
C ALA A 339 14.34 10.39 -25.36
N GLU A 340 15.44 11.13 -25.20
CA GLU A 340 15.50 12.56 -25.50
C GLU A 340 15.33 12.82 -27.00
N ARG A 341 15.99 12.04 -27.87
CA ARG A 341 15.79 12.10 -29.33
C ARG A 341 14.34 11.80 -29.74
N LYS A 342 13.64 10.91 -29.05
CA LYS A 342 12.20 10.64 -29.29
C LYS A 342 11.32 11.79 -28.82
N LYS A 343 11.61 12.37 -27.65
CA LYS A 343 10.93 13.57 -27.12
C LYS A 343 11.05 14.75 -28.09
N LEU A 344 12.24 14.99 -28.64
CA LEU A 344 12.50 16.02 -29.65
C LEU A 344 11.77 15.78 -30.99
N ARG A 345 11.39 14.52 -31.29
CA ARG A 345 10.61 14.13 -32.47
C ARG A 345 9.10 14.16 -32.24
N GLY A 346 8.64 14.51 -31.04
CA GLY A 346 7.22 14.44 -30.67
C GLY A 346 6.69 13.01 -30.49
N GLU A 347 7.57 12.00 -30.44
CA GLU A 347 7.21 10.61 -30.20
C GLU A 347 7.19 10.33 -28.69
N PHE A 348 6.19 9.57 -28.21
CA PHE A 348 6.10 9.21 -26.79
C PHE A 348 7.29 8.32 -26.38
N ALA A 349 8.20 8.90 -25.61
CA ALA A 349 9.43 8.24 -25.15
C ALA A 349 9.33 7.64 -23.73
N GLY A 350 8.15 7.72 -23.10
CA GLY A 350 7.93 7.30 -21.71
C GLY A 350 7.38 5.88 -21.56
N VAL A 351 7.16 5.47 -20.32
CA VAL A 351 6.35 4.29 -20.00
C VAL A 351 4.88 4.68 -20.13
N LEU A 352 4.09 3.91 -20.89
CA LEU A 352 2.65 4.15 -21.02
C LEU A 352 2.01 4.25 -19.63
N PRO A 353 1.09 5.21 -19.38
CA PRO A 353 0.57 5.49 -18.05
C PRO A 353 0.14 4.23 -17.27
N GLY A 354 -0.61 3.32 -17.89
CA GLY A 354 -1.07 2.10 -17.21
C GLY A 354 -0.04 1.02 -16.95
N ARG A 355 1.18 1.17 -17.47
CA ARG A 355 2.32 0.30 -17.16
C ARG A 355 3.22 0.85 -16.05
N THR A 356 2.96 2.09 -15.61
CA THR A 356 3.71 2.73 -14.52
C THR A 356 3.42 2.07 -13.17
N LYS A 357 4.30 2.31 -12.21
CA LYS A 357 4.13 1.81 -10.83
C LYS A 357 2.89 2.42 -10.16
N LYS A 358 2.59 3.70 -10.43
CA LYS A 358 1.36 4.39 -10.01
C LYS A 358 0.10 3.59 -10.33
N TRP A 359 -0.04 3.10 -11.55
CA TRP A 359 -1.23 2.35 -11.97
C TRP A 359 -1.19 0.87 -11.62
N LYS A 360 0.01 0.26 -11.63
CA LYS A 360 0.18 -1.18 -11.32
C LYS A 360 0.09 -1.50 -9.83
N GLN A 361 0.65 -0.65 -8.97
CA GLN A 361 0.76 -0.92 -7.52
C GLN A 361 -0.12 0.02 -6.69
N PHE A 362 -0.24 1.28 -7.09
CA PHE A 362 -0.98 2.28 -6.32
C PHE A 362 -2.35 2.63 -6.92
N TYR A 363 -2.83 1.83 -7.88
CA TYR A 363 -4.17 1.94 -8.46
C TYR A 363 -4.51 3.37 -8.96
N GLY A 364 -3.51 4.13 -9.40
CA GLY A 364 -3.67 5.50 -9.88
C GLY A 364 -3.76 6.55 -8.76
N MET A 365 -3.26 6.26 -7.56
CA MET A 365 -3.19 7.22 -6.44
C MET A 365 -2.46 8.50 -6.87
N ARG A 366 -3.02 9.65 -6.48
CA ARG A 366 -2.47 10.97 -6.80
C ARG A 366 -1.21 11.27 -6.03
N PHE A 367 -0.27 11.95 -6.69
CA PHE A 367 0.98 12.38 -6.05
C PHE A 367 0.72 13.36 -4.91
N GLU A 368 -0.15 14.36 -5.14
CA GLU A 368 -0.44 15.36 -4.11
C GLU A 368 -1.04 14.71 -2.86
N TRP A 369 -1.95 13.76 -3.06
CA TRP A 369 -2.61 13.04 -1.97
C TRP A 369 -1.60 12.27 -1.10
N ILE A 370 -0.67 11.51 -1.72
CA ILE A 370 0.33 10.79 -0.92
C ILE A 370 1.37 11.73 -0.28
N LEU A 371 1.65 12.87 -0.91
CA LEU A 371 2.52 13.89 -0.34
C LEU A 371 1.90 14.52 0.91
N GLU A 372 0.62 14.89 0.85
CA GLU A 372 -0.19 15.37 1.99
C GLU A 372 -0.09 14.38 3.15
N GLU A 373 -0.27 13.09 2.89
CA GLU A 373 -0.12 12.06 3.93
C GLU A 373 1.27 12.03 4.56
N CYS A 374 2.33 12.05 3.73
CA CYS A 374 3.70 11.94 4.22
C CYS A 374 4.08 13.16 5.06
N LEU A 375 3.59 14.35 4.69
CA LEU A 375 3.79 15.58 5.45
C LEU A 375 3.08 15.53 6.79
N GLY A 376 1.80 15.18 6.79
CA GLY A 376 1.00 15.09 8.01
C GLY A 376 1.45 14.00 8.97
N ALA A 377 2.12 12.96 8.45
CA ALA A 377 2.76 11.93 9.25
C ALA A 377 4.17 12.32 9.75
N GLY A 378 4.73 13.44 9.29
CA GLY A 378 6.10 13.85 9.60
C GLY A 378 7.15 12.89 9.02
N LEU A 379 6.92 12.35 7.83
CA LEU A 379 7.90 11.52 7.09
C LEU A 379 8.72 12.34 6.10
N VAL A 380 8.18 13.49 5.69
CA VAL A 380 8.80 14.44 4.79
C VAL A 380 8.45 15.85 5.23
N GLU A 381 9.28 16.81 4.86
CA GLU A 381 9.07 18.25 5.07
C GLU A 381 9.12 18.97 3.72
N LEU A 382 8.27 19.99 3.58
CA LEU A 382 8.26 20.90 2.44
C LEU A 382 9.03 22.17 2.81
N PHE A 383 9.90 22.62 1.91
CA PHE A 383 10.65 23.87 2.07
C PHE A 383 10.70 24.65 0.76
N GLU A 384 10.85 25.96 0.84
CA GLU A 384 11.01 26.81 -0.33
C GLU A 384 12.49 26.91 -0.73
N THR A 385 12.75 26.62 -1.99
CA THR A 385 14.02 26.93 -2.65
C THR A 385 13.89 28.28 -3.33
N GLY A 386 14.88 29.15 -3.16
CA GLY A 386 14.87 30.49 -3.76
C GLY A 386 14.93 30.48 -5.30
N SER A 387 15.22 29.34 -5.92
CA SER A 387 15.50 29.22 -7.36
C SER A 387 14.53 28.28 -8.11
N VAL A 388 14.16 27.13 -7.54
CA VAL A 388 13.38 26.08 -8.21
C VAL A 388 11.99 25.86 -7.60
N GLY A 389 11.54 26.75 -6.71
CA GLY A 389 10.23 26.67 -6.07
C GLY A 389 10.22 25.73 -4.86
N ARG A 390 9.14 24.98 -4.66
CA ARG A 390 9.00 24.10 -3.48
C ARG A 390 9.81 22.80 -3.67
N ALA A 391 10.51 22.39 -2.62
CA ALA A 391 11.22 21.12 -2.55
C ALA A 391 10.77 20.29 -1.33
N VAL A 392 11.06 19.00 -1.38
CA VAL A 392 10.70 18.04 -0.34
C VAL A 392 11.98 17.38 0.18
N ARG A 393 12.11 17.22 1.49
CA ARG A 393 13.16 16.41 2.13
C ARG A 393 12.57 15.33 3.02
N ALA A 394 13.24 14.19 3.13
CA ALA A 394 12.90 13.15 4.09
C ALA A 394 13.41 13.52 5.50
N THR A 395 12.62 13.23 6.52
CA THR A 395 12.93 13.48 7.95
C THR A 395 13.56 12.28 8.64
#